data_AF-A0A9J5WCN9-F1
#
_entry.id   AF-A0A9J5WCN9-F1
#
_cell.length_a   1.000
_cell.length_b   1.000
_cell.length_c   1.000
_cell.angle_alpha   90.00
_cell.angle_beta   90.00
_cell.angle_gamma   90.00
#
_symmetry.space_group_name_H-M   'P 1'
#
loop_
_entity.id
_entity.type
_entity.pdbx_description
1 polymer ?
#
loop_
_entity_poly.entity_id
_entity_poly.type
_entity_poly.pdbx_seq_one_letter_code
_entity_poly.pdbx_strand_id
1 'polypeptide(L)'
;MAQENSELHIVFVPYFTPSHMIALVDIARLFASHGVKVSIITTHYNAVLFESSIEDSGNQIFLPKLKFPSDEVGLPEGIENFTAVTASEMAMLFMGIALLI
;
A
#
# COMPACT_ATOMS: atom_id res chain seq x y z
N MET A 1 -34.88 -5.17 17.50
CA MET A 1 -34.01 -4.11 16.95
C MET A 1 -32.88 -4.84 16.24
N ALA A 2 -32.79 -4.70 14.91
CA ALA A 2 -31.70 -5.34 14.17
C ALA A 2 -30.39 -4.70 14.63
N GLN A 3 -29.48 -5.50 15.14
CA GLN A 3 -28.12 -5.08 15.45
C GLN A 3 -27.48 -4.75 14.10
N GLU A 4 -27.04 -3.50 13.90
CA GLU A 4 -26.22 -3.17 12.74
C GLU A 4 -24.96 -4.02 12.85
N ASN A 5 -24.91 -5.06 12.03
CA ASN A 5 -23.77 -5.96 11.95
C ASN A 5 -22.70 -5.19 11.20
N SER A 6 -21.87 -4.39 11.90
CA SER A 6 -20.76 -3.70 11.26
C SER A 6 -19.82 -4.77 10.72
N GLU A 7 -19.83 -4.99 9.40
CA GLU A 7 -18.85 -5.87 8.77
C GLU A 7 -17.45 -5.40 9.14
N LEU A 8 -16.62 -6.34 9.62
CA LEU A 8 -15.22 -6.06 9.96
C LEU A 8 -14.51 -5.54 8.70
N HIS A 9 -13.90 -4.37 8.80
CA HIS A 9 -13.08 -3.78 7.74
C HIS A 9 -11.67 -3.55 8.28
N ILE A 10 -10.68 -4.21 7.67
CA ILE A 10 -9.27 -4.08 8.03
C ILE A 10 -8.54 -3.22 7.00
N VAL A 11 -7.71 -2.30 7.47
CA VAL A 11 -6.86 -1.45 6.63
C VAL A 11 -5.40 -1.80 6.90
N PHE A 12 -4.66 -2.12 5.84
CA PHE A 12 -3.22 -2.33 5.85
C PHE A 12 -2.52 -1.12 5.24
N VAL A 13 -1.48 -0.64 5.90
CA VAL A 13 -0.63 0.46 5.42
C VAL A 13 0.82 -0.05 5.42
N PRO A 14 1.28 -0.70 4.34
CA PRO A 14 2.63 -1.23 4.27
C PRO A 14 3.68 -0.13 4.22
N TYR A 15 4.80 -0.39 4.87
CA TYR A 15 6.01 0.40 4.67
C TYR A 15 6.60 0.12 3.29
N PHE A 16 7.18 1.13 2.62
CA PHE A 16 7.53 1.07 1.20
C PHE A 16 8.86 0.33 0.91
N THR A 17 9.05 -0.82 1.54
CA THR A 17 10.07 -1.82 1.18
C THR A 17 9.38 -3.11 0.71
N PRO A 18 9.91 -3.84 -0.28
CA PRO A 18 9.24 -5.01 -0.83
C PRO A 18 8.92 -6.08 0.22
N SER A 19 9.82 -6.29 1.19
CA SER A 19 9.64 -7.26 2.27
C SER A 19 8.40 -6.98 3.13
N HIS A 20 8.11 -5.72 3.47
CA HIS A 20 6.93 -5.35 4.24
C HIS A 20 5.66 -5.39 3.38
N MET A 21 5.76 -4.91 2.14
CA MET A 21 4.63 -4.86 1.21
C MET A 21 4.10 -6.26 0.88
N ILE A 22 4.98 -7.18 0.48
CA ILE A 22 4.59 -8.56 0.14
C ILE A 22 3.94 -9.25 1.34
N ALA A 23 4.57 -9.17 2.52
CA ALA A 23 4.05 -9.80 3.72
C ALA A 23 2.65 -9.28 4.10
N LEU A 24 2.43 -7.96 4.03
CA LEU A 24 1.12 -7.36 4.35
C LEU A 24 0.06 -7.65 3.28
N VAL A 25 0.44 -7.78 2.00
CA VAL A 25 -0.46 -8.21 0.93
C VAL A 25 -0.92 -9.65 1.16
N ASP A 26 -0.03 -10.55 1.56
CA ASP A 26 -0.40 -11.95 1.84
C ASP A 26 -1.32 -12.06 3.06
N ILE A 27 -1.06 -11.28 4.12
CA ILE A 27 -1.95 -11.19 5.28
C ILE A 27 -3.31 -10.60 4.87
N ALA A 28 -3.33 -9.55 4.04
CA ALA A 28 -4.55 -8.95 3.53
C ALA A 28 -5.40 -9.96 2.74
N ARG A 29 -4.76 -10.80 1.91
CA ARG A 29 -5.43 -11.91 1.22
C ARG A 29 -6.00 -12.95 2.16
N LEU A 30 -5.27 -13.28 3.23
CA LEU A 30 -5.76 -14.22 4.23
C LEU A 30 -7.05 -13.70 4.89
N PHE A 31 -7.13 -12.40 5.22
CA PHE A 31 -8.39 -11.83 5.73
C PHE A 31 -9.49 -11.80 4.68
N ALA A 32 -9.18 -11.37 3.45
CA ALA A 32 -10.14 -11.32 2.36
C ALA A 32 -10.71 -12.71 2.02
N SER A 33 -9.90 -13.77 2.08
CA SER A 33 -10.35 -15.15 1.83
C SER A 33 -11.32 -15.67 2.88
N HIS A 34 -11.43 -15.00 4.04
CA HIS A 34 -12.41 -15.30 5.08
C HIS A 34 -13.63 -14.37 5.04
N GLY A 35 -13.82 -13.63 3.95
CA GLY A 35 -14.95 -12.73 3.78
C GLY A 35 -14.85 -11.41 4.54
N VAL A 36 -13.65 -11.03 4.98
CA VAL A 36 -13.41 -9.73 5.61
C VAL A 36 -13.15 -8.69 4.53
N LYS A 37 -13.78 -7.52 4.67
CA LYS A 37 -13.48 -6.38 3.81
C LYS A 37 -12.08 -5.88 4.12
N VAL A 38 -11.23 -5.72 3.10
CA VAL A 38 -9.84 -5.30 3.30
C VAL A 38 -9.50 -4.10 2.43
N SER A 39 -8.72 -3.15 2.95
CA SER A 39 -8.08 -2.12 2.13
C SER A 39 -6.58 -2.13 2.34
N ILE A 40 -5.81 -1.98 1.27
CA ILE A 40 -4.36 -1.77 1.33
C ILE A 40 -4.11 -0.36 0.80
N ILE A 41 -3.65 0.55 1.65
CA ILE A 41 -3.33 1.93 1.24
C ILE A 41 -1.86 1.96 0.84
N THR A 42 -1.57 2.42 -0.37
CA THR A 42 -0.20 2.55 -0.87
C THR A 42 -0.12 3.70 -1.89
N THR A 43 1.01 3.85 -2.57
CA THR A 43 1.22 4.85 -3.62
C THR A 43 1.17 4.22 -5.02
N HIS A 44 1.04 5.04 -6.06
CA HIS A 44 0.74 4.57 -7.42
C HIS A 44 1.77 3.58 -7.97
N TYR A 45 3.06 3.84 -7.82
CA TYR A 45 4.12 2.99 -8.35
C TYR A 45 4.44 1.80 -7.44
N ASN A 46 4.19 1.94 -6.14
CA ASN A 46 4.24 0.82 -5.22
C ASN A 46 3.11 -0.21 -5.46
N ALA A 47 1.91 0.24 -5.85
CA ALA A 47 0.78 -0.63 -6.15
C ALA A 47 1.09 -1.63 -7.28
N VAL A 48 1.84 -1.21 -8.30
CA VAL A 48 2.21 -2.03 -9.47
C VAL A 48 2.92 -3.33 -9.05
N LEU A 49 3.62 -3.33 -7.91
CA LEU A 49 4.36 -4.50 -7.42
C LEU A 49 3.46 -5.68 -7.06
N PHE A 50 2.18 -5.47 -6.79
CA PHE A 50 1.29 -6.52 -6.29
C PHE A 50 -0.16 -6.42 -6.77
N GLU A 51 -0.52 -5.39 -7.52
CA GLU A 51 -1.88 -5.14 -8.01
C GLU A 51 -2.45 -6.32 -8.80
N SER A 52 -1.70 -6.84 -9.80
CA SER A 52 -2.12 -8.00 -10.59
C SER A 52 -2.42 -9.22 -9.72
N SER A 53 -1.57 -9.46 -8.73
CA SER A 53 -1.71 -10.59 -7.82
C SER A 53 -2.90 -10.43 -6.86
N ILE A 54 -3.40 -9.20 -6.64
CA ILE A 54 -4.64 -8.94 -5.90
C ILE A 54 -5.86 -9.12 -6.81
N GLU A 55 -5.81 -8.69 -8.06
CA GLU A 55 -6.91 -8.86 -9.03
C GLU A 55 -7.30 -10.33 -9.22
N ASP A 56 -6.30 -11.23 -9.24
CA ASP A 56 -6.49 -12.67 -9.35
C ASP A 56 -7.20 -13.30 -8.14
N SER A 57 -7.30 -12.60 -7.00
CA SER A 57 -7.76 -13.18 -5.71
C SER A 57 -9.28 -13.15 -5.49
N GLY A 58 -10.08 -12.69 -6.46
CA GLY A 58 -11.52 -13.01 -6.49
C GLY A 58 -12.43 -12.20 -5.56
N ASN A 59 -11.99 -11.01 -5.14
CA ASN A 59 -12.77 -9.93 -4.50
C ASN A 59 -12.82 -9.91 -2.97
N GLN A 60 -12.20 -8.86 -2.42
CA GLN A 60 -12.60 -8.04 -1.26
C GLN A 60 -11.50 -7.06 -0.82
N ILE A 61 -10.39 -7.00 -1.57
CA ILE A 61 -9.29 -6.06 -1.32
C ILE A 61 -9.49 -4.81 -2.17
N PHE A 62 -9.65 -3.68 -1.50
CA PHE A 62 -9.62 -2.35 -2.10
C PHE A 62 -8.18 -1.82 -2.07
N LEU A 63 -7.75 -1.15 -3.13
CA LEU A 63 -6.39 -0.60 -3.24
C LEU A 63 -6.43 0.93 -3.43
N PRO A 64 -6.74 1.73 -2.40
CA PRO A 64 -6.60 3.19 -2.48
C PRO A 64 -5.14 3.59 -2.73
N LYS A 65 -4.91 4.32 -3.82
CA LYS A 65 -3.59 4.79 -4.23
C LYS A 65 -3.43 6.27 -3.90
N LEU A 66 -2.42 6.60 -3.11
CA LEU A 66 -2.01 7.97 -2.81
C LEU A 66 -1.04 8.47 -3.90
N LYS A 67 -1.08 9.77 -4.20
CA LYS A 67 -0.02 10.41 -4.97
C LYS A 67 1.19 10.59 -4.05
N PHE A 68 2.35 10.04 -4.41
CA PHE A 68 3.57 10.29 -3.68
C PHE A 68 4.05 11.74 -3.93
N PRO A 69 4.50 12.47 -2.90
CA PRO A 69 4.90 13.87 -3.03
C PRO A 69 6.33 14.00 -3.57
N SER A 70 6.57 13.46 -4.77
CA SER A 70 7.87 13.47 -5.46
C SER A 70 8.40 14.89 -5.67
N ASP A 71 7.53 15.80 -6.13
CA ASP A 71 7.89 17.18 -6.46
C ASP A 71 8.33 17.96 -5.22
N GLU A 72 7.65 17.74 -4.09
CA GLU A 72 7.90 18.42 -2.82
C GLU A 72 9.24 18.02 -2.19
N VAL A 73 9.73 16.82 -2.49
CA VAL A 73 10.98 16.29 -1.93
C VAL A 73 12.13 16.24 -2.93
N GLY A 74 11.90 16.66 -4.17
CA GLY A 74 12.91 16.69 -5.23
C GLY A 74 13.27 15.31 -5.81
N LEU A 75 12.38 14.33 -5.67
CA LEU A 75 12.55 13.02 -6.31
C LEU A 75 11.93 13.01 -7.72
N PRO A 76 12.55 12.29 -8.68
CA PRO A 76 11.88 11.95 -9.93
C PRO A 76 10.54 11.25 -9.70
N GLU A 77 9.58 11.49 -10.58
CA GLU A 77 8.32 10.76 -10.61
C GLU A 77 8.58 9.25 -10.77
N GLY A 78 7.86 8.43 -10.02
CA GLY A 78 8.02 6.97 -10.04
C GLY A 78 8.96 6.39 -8.98
N ILE A 79 9.75 7.22 -8.30
CA ILE A 79 10.63 6.77 -7.21
C ILE A 79 9.90 6.86 -5.88
N GLU A 80 9.22 5.75 -5.52
CA GLU A 80 8.39 5.66 -4.30
C GLU A 80 8.81 4.51 -3.37
N ASN A 81 9.85 3.74 -3.74
CA ASN A 81 10.27 2.54 -3.02
C ASN A 81 11.75 2.58 -2.66
N PHE A 82 12.11 2.01 -1.52
CA PHE A 82 13.50 1.94 -1.05
C PHE A 82 14.44 1.14 -1.97
N THR A 83 13.92 0.28 -2.85
CA THR A 83 14.75 -0.40 -3.85
C THR A 83 15.03 0.42 -5.11
N ALA A 84 14.30 1.53 -5.31
CA ALA A 84 14.41 2.37 -6.50
C ALA A 84 15.30 3.61 -6.30
N VAL A 85 15.79 3.84 -5.08
CA VAL A 85 16.58 5.01 -4.70
C VAL A 85 18.07 4.70 -4.59
N THR A 86 18.89 5.68 -4.96
CA THR A 86 20.33 5.73 -4.62
C THR A 86 20.55 6.09 -3.15
N ALA A 87 21.78 5.94 -2.67
CA ALA A 87 22.14 6.32 -1.30
C ALA A 87 21.89 7.81 -1.00
N SER A 88 22.08 8.70 -1.98
CA SER A 88 21.79 10.13 -1.87
C SER A 88 20.31 10.45 -1.85
N GLU A 89 19.46 9.60 -2.42
CA GLU A 89 18.01 9.81 -2.51
C GLU A 89 17.24 9.30 -1.28
N MET A 90 17.90 8.51 -0.41
CA MET A 90 17.29 7.93 0.78
C MET A 90 16.56 8.96 1.65
N ALA A 91 17.21 10.08 1.96
CA ALA A 91 16.64 11.11 2.82
C ALA A 91 15.39 11.75 2.19
N MET A 92 15.39 11.95 0.87
CA MET A 92 14.25 12.51 0.15
C MET A 92 13.07 11.53 0.15
N LEU A 93 13.32 10.23 -0.01
CA LEU A 93 12.28 9.20 0.07
C LEU A 93 11.68 9.12 1.48
N PHE A 94 12.51 9.14 2.53
CA PHE A 94 12.03 9.21 3.91
C PHE A 94 11.14 10.43 4.15
N MET A 95 11.55 11.60 3.65
CA MET A 95 10.76 12.83 3.74
C MET A 95 9.43 12.71 2.98
N GLY A 96 9.44 12.12 1.79
CA GLY A 96 8.22 11.96 0.99
C GLY A 96 7.23 10.98 1.64
N ILE A 97 7.73 9.91 2.27
CA ILE A 97 6.91 9.00 3.08
C ILE A 97 6.31 9.74 4.28
N ALA A 98 7.10 10.57 4.97
CA ALA A 98 6.62 11.33 6.13
C ALA A 98 5.52 12.35 5.79
N LEU A 99 5.45 12.82 4.54
CA LEU A 99 4.41 13.73 4.06
C LEU A 99 3.08 13.03 3.70
N LEU A 100 3.03 11.70 3.69
CA LEU A 100 1.80 10.93 3.46
C LEU A 100 0.97 10.68 4.73
N ILE A 101 1.50 11.05 5.90
CA ILE A 101 0.95 10.78 7.24
C ILE A 101 0.61 12.11 7.91
#